data_AF-A0A2E5KWD9-F1
#
_entry.id   AF-A0A2E5KWD9-F1
#
_cell.length_a   1.000
_cell.length_b   1.000
_cell.length_c   1.000
_cell.angle_alpha   90.00
_cell.angle_beta   90.00
_cell.angle_gamma   90.00
#
_symmetry.space_group_name_H-M   'P 1'
#
loop_
_entity.id
_entity.type
_entity.pdbx_description
1 polymer ?
#
loop_
_entity_poly.entity_id
_entity_poly.type
_entity_poly.pdbx_seq_one_letter_code
_entity_poly.pdbx_strand_id
1 'polypeptide(L)'
;MGVAYLIYVGVHYWRLNGEPDAAVSQTGRGHRLFWEGFVVSATNPKSLAFYAAFFPQFIRVGADITEQLLILCVTFFVIASILTAGYAVLAGNVRRYVTGAATEKVRNRISGTLVIGAGLGLALVRR
;
A
#
# COMPACT_ATOMS: atom_id res chain seq x y z
N MET A 1 -14.49 18.19 5.58
CA MET A 1 -13.22 17.84 6.25
C MET A 1 -12.31 16.97 5.37
N GLY A 2 -12.73 15.78 4.92
CA GLY A 2 -11.86 14.90 4.09
C GLY A 2 -11.32 15.50 2.78
N VAL A 3 -12.16 16.21 2.01
CA VAL A 3 -11.73 16.88 0.77
C VAL A 3 -10.65 17.93 1.03
N ALA A 4 -10.88 18.81 2.01
CA ALA A 4 -9.91 19.85 2.38
C ALA A 4 -8.58 19.26 2.85
N TYR A 5 -8.63 18.16 3.59
CA TYR A 5 -7.44 17.42 4.01
C TYR A 5 -6.66 16.83 2.82
N LEU A 6 -7.36 16.24 1.85
CA LEU A 6 -6.72 15.70 0.63
C LEU A 6 -6.05 16.81 -0.20
N ILE A 7 -6.73 17.95 -0.37
CA ILE A 7 -6.15 19.12 -1.05
C ILE A 7 -4.90 19.61 -0.31
N TYR A 8 -4.98 19.73 1.02
CA TYR A 8 -3.84 20.13 1.85
C TYR A 8 -2.65 19.16 1.71
N VAL A 9 -2.87 17.85 1.81
CA VAL A 9 -1.83 16.82 1.66
C VAL A 9 -1.22 16.83 0.26
N GLY A 10 -2.04 16.98 -0.79
CA GLY A 10 -1.53 17.03 -2.16
C GLY A 10 -0.71 18.29 -2.47
N VAL A 11 -1.11 19.45 -1.93
CA VAL A 11 -0.31 20.69 -2.00
C VAL A 11 1.00 20.53 -1.22
N HIS A 12 0.97 19.83 -0.08
CA HIS A 12 2.18 19.53 0.69
C HIS A 12 3.16 18.68 -0.13
N TYR A 13 2.68 17.64 -0.82
CA TYR A 13 3.49 16.85 -1.76
C TYR A 13 4.10 17.69 -2.88
N TRP A 14 3.37 18.64 -3.43
CA TRP A 14 3.89 19.55 -4.45
C TRP A 14 5.02 20.48 -3.99
N ARG A 15 5.05 20.80 -2.69
CA ARG A 15 6.02 21.73 -2.08
C ARG A 15 7.29 21.03 -1.58
N LEU A 16 7.32 19.69 -1.51
CA LEU A 16 8.52 18.93 -1.17
C LEU A 16 9.59 19.08 -2.26
N ASN A 17 10.75 19.64 -1.90
CA ASN A 17 11.77 20.14 -2.83
C ASN A 17 12.73 19.07 -3.38
N GLY A 18 12.23 17.86 -3.65
CA GLY A 18 13.06 16.77 -4.16
C GLY A 18 14.21 16.42 -3.23
N GLU A 19 14.10 16.77 -1.94
CA GLU A 19 14.94 16.16 -0.92
C GLU A 19 14.67 14.66 -1.01
N PRO A 20 15.71 13.83 -1.22
CA PRO A 20 15.64 12.40 -0.98
C PRO A 20 14.92 12.22 0.31
N ASP A 21 13.73 11.59 0.24
CA ASP A 21 13.06 11.07 1.42
C ASP A 21 14.19 10.44 2.23
N ALA A 22 14.53 11.07 3.37
CA ALA A 22 15.74 10.78 4.11
C ALA A 22 15.53 9.36 4.60
N ALA A 23 15.87 8.40 3.73
CA ALA A 23 15.26 7.10 3.71
C ALA A 23 15.47 6.61 5.10
N VAL A 24 14.38 6.55 5.89
CA VAL A 24 14.50 6.41 7.34
C VAL A 24 15.44 5.25 7.47
N SER A 25 16.66 5.53 7.92
CA SER A 25 17.71 4.54 7.97
C SER A 25 17.32 3.75 9.19
N GLN A 26 16.30 2.93 9.00
CA GLN A 26 15.76 2.03 9.99
C GLN A 26 16.81 0.95 10.10
N THR A 27 17.88 1.31 10.81
CA THR A 27 18.93 0.44 11.35
C THR A 27 18.35 -0.47 12.45
N GLY A 28 17.03 -0.69 12.45
CA GLY A 28 16.37 -1.68 13.26
C GLY A 28 16.69 -3.07 12.73
N ARG A 29 17.03 -3.99 13.64
CA ARG A 29 17.16 -5.43 13.34
C ARG A 29 15.91 -5.86 12.56
N GLY A 30 16.07 -6.42 11.35
CA GLY A 30 14.96 -6.68 10.42
C GLY A 30 13.77 -7.43 11.03
N HIS A 31 14.00 -8.21 12.09
CA HIS A 31 12.95 -8.85 12.89
C HIS A 31 11.97 -7.86 13.53
N ARG A 32 12.44 -6.72 14.05
CA ARG A 32 11.57 -5.70 14.65
C ARG A 32 10.65 -5.06 13.61
N LEU A 33 11.19 -4.77 12.42
CA LEU A 33 10.43 -4.20 11.32
C LEU A 33 9.38 -5.19 10.79
N PHE A 34 9.74 -6.47 10.71
CA PHE A 34 8.79 -7.52 10.37
C PHE A 34 7.63 -7.57 11.36
N TRP A 35 7.90 -7.61 12.66
CA TRP A 35 6.83 -7.65 13.67
C TRP A 35 5.98 -6.39 13.71
N GLU A 36 6.58 -5.22 13.57
CA GLU A 36 5.85 -3.96 13.52
C GLU A 36 4.90 -3.91 12.31
N GLY A 37 5.40 -4.27 11.12
CA GLY A 37 4.59 -4.40 9.92
C GLY A 37 3.51 -5.48 10.04
N PHE A 38 3.83 -6.63 10.64
CA PHE A 38 2.90 -7.72 10.88
C PHE A 38 1.77 -7.30 11.82
N VAL A 39 2.08 -6.69 12.96
CA VAL A 39 1.09 -6.23 13.93
C VAL A 39 0.20 -5.14 13.32
N VAL A 40 0.77 -4.17 12.61
CA VAL A 40 0.00 -3.11 11.93
C VAL A 40 -0.93 -3.71 10.87
N SER A 41 -0.44 -4.68 10.10
CA SER A 41 -1.23 -5.32 9.04
C SER A 41 -2.31 -6.25 9.62
N ALA A 42 -2.00 -7.01 10.65
CA ALA A 42 -2.93 -7.89 11.35
C ALA A 42 -4.02 -7.11 12.08
N THR A 43 -3.67 -5.94 12.62
CA THR A 43 -4.62 -5.04 13.28
C THR A 43 -5.42 -4.20 12.28
N ASN A 44 -5.16 -4.32 10.97
CA ASN A 44 -5.90 -3.56 9.97
C ASN A 44 -7.34 -4.09 9.85
N PRO A 45 -8.35 -3.39 10.42
CA PRO A 45 -9.71 -3.92 10.48
C PRO A 45 -10.34 -3.98 9.08
N LYS A 46 -9.85 -3.16 8.14
CA LYS A 46 -10.32 -3.14 6.75
C LYS A 46 -9.91 -4.41 6.01
N SER A 47 -8.66 -4.84 6.17
CA SER A 47 -8.16 -6.08 5.57
C SER A 47 -8.89 -7.29 6.14
N LEU A 48 -9.06 -7.35 7.47
CA LEU A 48 -9.80 -8.42 8.13
C LEU A 48 -11.26 -8.49 7.63
N ALA A 49 -11.95 -7.36 7.55
CA ALA A 49 -13.32 -7.32 7.03
C ALA A 49 -13.41 -7.78 5.57
N PHE A 50 -12.43 -7.42 4.74
CA PHE A 50 -12.36 -7.89 3.36
C PHE A 50 -12.21 -9.41 3.29
N TYR A 51 -11.25 -10.00 4.02
CA TYR A 51 -11.05 -11.45 4.02
C TYR A 51 -12.26 -12.19 4.61
N ALA A 52 -12.85 -11.67 5.70
CA ALA A 52 -14.04 -12.25 6.30
C ALA A 52 -15.25 -12.24 5.35
N ALA A 53 -15.35 -11.26 4.45
CA ALA A 53 -16.41 -11.21 3.44
C ALA A 53 -16.09 -12.05 2.21
N PHE A 54 -14.80 -12.12 1.81
CA PHE A 54 -14.37 -12.74 0.56
C PHE A 54 -14.17 -14.26 0.72
N PHE A 55 -13.49 -14.71 1.77
CA PHE A 55 -13.08 -16.11 1.92
C PHE A 55 -14.27 -17.08 2.02
N PRO A 56 -15.36 -16.78 2.76
CA PRO A 56 -16.52 -17.66 2.81
C PRO A 56 -17.16 -17.92 1.45
N GLN A 57 -17.00 -17.01 0.48
CA GLN A 57 -17.55 -17.19 -0.88
C GLN A 57 -16.89 -18.35 -1.64
N PHE A 58 -15.70 -18.79 -1.21
CA PHE A 58 -14.94 -19.88 -1.81
C PHE A 58 -14.98 -21.18 -1.00
N ILE A 59 -15.67 -21.18 0.15
CA ILE A 59 -15.76 -22.34 1.05
C ILE A 59 -17.04 -23.12 0.73
N ARG A 60 -16.90 -24.45 0.57
CA ARG A 60 -18.04 -25.36 0.39
C ARG A 60 -18.54 -25.83 1.76
N VAL A 61 -19.83 -25.62 2.01
CA VAL A 61 -20.52 -26.12 3.21
C VAL A 61 -20.64 -27.65 3.10
N GLY A 62 -20.04 -28.39 4.05
CA GLY A 62 -20.10 -29.85 4.12
C GLY A 62 -18.75 -30.59 4.08
N ALA A 63 -17.64 -29.89 3.89
CA ALA A 63 -16.28 -30.42 4.04
C ALA A 63 -15.54 -29.69 5.18
N ASP A 64 -14.35 -30.17 5.57
CA ASP A 64 -13.57 -29.51 6.63
C ASP A 64 -13.23 -28.08 6.21
N ILE A 65 -13.64 -27.13 7.05
CA ILE A 65 -13.43 -25.69 6.85
C ILE A 65 -11.95 -25.36 7.05
N THR A 66 -11.27 -26.06 7.95
CA THR A 66 -9.86 -25.81 8.30
C THR A 66 -8.95 -26.03 7.10
N GLU A 67 -9.11 -27.16 6.41
CA GLU A 67 -8.32 -27.50 5.22
C GLU A 67 -8.55 -26.49 4.09
N GLN A 68 -9.81 -26.16 3.79
CA GLN A 68 -10.16 -25.20 2.75
C GLN A 68 -9.59 -23.80 3.03
N LEU A 69 -9.68 -23.36 4.29
CA LEU A 69 -9.17 -22.06 4.70
C LEU A 69 -7.65 -22.01 4.66
N LEU A 70 -6.98 -23.11 5.04
CA LEU A 70 -5.52 -23.23 4.94
C LEU A 70 -5.05 -23.16 3.49
N ILE A 71 -5.71 -23.89 2.58
CA ILE A 71 -5.43 -23.82 1.14
C ILE A 71 -5.61 -22.39 0.64
N LEU A 72 -6.74 -21.74 0.96
CA LEU A 72 -7.03 -20.38 0.49
C LEU A 72 -6.01 -19.36 1.01
N CYS A 73 -5.66 -19.42 2.30
CA CYS A 73 -4.63 -18.58 2.91
C CYS A 73 -3.27 -18.77 2.23
N VAL A 74 -2.83 -20.02 2.03
CA VAL A 74 -1.53 -20.33 1.42
C VAL A 74 -1.49 -19.88 -0.03
N THR A 75 -2.51 -20.19 -0.83
CA THR A 75 -2.57 -19.76 -2.23
C THR A 75 -2.56 -18.24 -2.35
N PHE A 76 -3.36 -17.55 -1.53
CA PHE A 76 -3.37 -16.09 -1.51
C PHE A 76 -1.99 -15.52 -1.13
N PHE A 77 -1.37 -16.05 -0.07
CA PHE A 77 -0.06 -15.62 0.39
C PHE A 77 1.03 -15.82 -0.68
N VAL A 78 1.04 -16.97 -1.37
CA VAL A 78 1.99 -17.26 -2.44
C VAL A 78 1.82 -16.28 -3.61
N ILE A 79 0.59 -16.07 -4.08
CA ILE A 79 0.32 -15.14 -5.18
C ILE A 79 0.72 -13.72 -4.79
N ALA A 80 0.31 -13.26 -3.60
CA ALA A 80 0.64 -11.93 -3.11
C ALA A 80 2.17 -11.74 -2.98
N SER A 81 2.88 -12.76 -2.49
CA SER A 81 4.33 -12.73 -2.35
C SER A 81 5.03 -12.68 -3.70
N ILE A 82 4.61 -13.49 -4.68
CA ILE A 82 5.17 -13.48 -6.03
C ILE A 82 4.95 -12.12 -6.69
N LEU A 83 3.73 -11.58 -6.62
CA LEU A 83 3.42 -10.28 -7.20
C LEU A 83 4.22 -9.15 -6.54
N THR A 84 4.30 -9.16 -5.21
CA THR A 84 5.03 -8.13 -4.46
C THR A 84 6.54 -8.23 -4.68
N ALA A 85 7.10 -9.44 -4.67
CA ALA A 85 8.52 -9.66 -4.95
C ALA A 85 8.87 -9.30 -6.40
N GLY A 86 8.03 -9.71 -7.35
CA GLY A 86 8.18 -9.34 -8.75
C GLY A 86 8.16 -7.82 -8.95
N TYR A 87 7.20 -7.14 -8.31
CA TYR A 87 7.14 -5.68 -8.30
C TYR A 87 8.39 -5.06 -7.66
N ALA A 88 8.85 -5.58 -6.52
CA ALA A 88 10.04 -5.08 -5.83
C ALA A 88 11.31 -5.23 -6.67
N VAL A 89 11.47 -6.35 -7.38
CA VAL A 89 12.61 -6.56 -8.30
C VAL A 89 12.55 -5.58 -9.47
N LEU A 90 11.38 -5.42 -10.10
CA LEU A 90 11.19 -4.45 -11.18
C LEU A 90 11.45 -3.01 -10.70
N ALA A 91 10.91 -2.64 -9.54
CA ALA A 91 11.13 -1.35 -8.93
C ALA A 91 12.62 -1.13 -8.59
N GLY A 92 13.33 -2.15 -8.10
CA GLY A 92 14.77 -2.12 -7.84
C GLY A 92 15.59 -1.87 -9.11
N ASN A 93 15.21 -2.48 -10.23
CA ASN A 93 15.88 -2.29 -11.53
C ASN A 93 15.66 -0.88 -12.10
N VAL A 94 14.47 -0.32 -11.87
CA VAL A 94 14.13 1.05 -12.30
C VAL A 94 14.70 2.10 -11.34
N ARG A 95 14.92 1.74 -10.07
CA ARG A 95 15.40 2.64 -9.01
C ARG A 95 16.66 3.39 -9.42
N ARG A 96 17.63 2.73 -10.06
CA ARG A 96 18.89 3.36 -10.52
C ARG A 96 18.70 4.52 -11.52
N TYR A 97 17.56 4.56 -12.23
CA TYR A 97 17.20 5.63 -13.16
C TYR A 97 16.31 6.71 -12.53
N VAL A 98 15.80 6.46 -11.33
CA VAL A 98 14.75 7.27 -10.67
C VAL A 98 15.26 7.89 -9.35
N THR A 99 16.51 7.66 -8.97
CA THR A 99 17.13 8.14 -7.72
C THR A 99 17.74 9.55 -7.79
N GLY A 100 17.19 10.46 -8.59
CA GLY A 100 17.65 11.84 -8.68
C GLY A 100 16.65 12.85 -8.11
N ALA A 101 17.13 13.97 -7.57
CA ALA A 101 16.30 15.06 -7.06
C ALA A 101 15.26 15.57 -8.08
N ALA A 102 15.59 15.55 -9.38
CA ALA A 102 14.66 15.90 -10.45
C ALA A 102 13.52 14.88 -10.57
N THR A 103 13.84 13.57 -10.54
CA THR A 103 12.85 12.50 -10.65
C THR A 103 11.97 12.40 -9.40
N GLU A 104 12.53 12.68 -8.24
CA GLU A 104 11.80 12.75 -6.98
C GLU A 104 10.82 13.91 -6.95
N LYS A 105 11.21 15.07 -7.48
CA LYS A 105 10.31 16.21 -7.67
C LYS A 105 9.16 15.87 -8.62
N VAL A 106 9.43 15.14 -9.71
CA VAL A 106 8.39 14.66 -10.63
C VAL A 106 7.45 13.68 -9.93
N ARG A 107 7.98 12.71 -9.18
CA ARG A 107 7.20 11.75 -8.37
C ARG A 107 6.29 12.47 -7.39
N ASN A 108 6.83 13.41 -6.62
CA ASN A 108 6.08 14.19 -5.64
C ASN A 108 4.98 15.05 -6.30
N ARG A 109 5.25 15.61 -7.49
CA ARG A 109 4.24 16.33 -8.27
C ARG A 109 3.11 15.41 -8.74
N ILE A 110 3.44 14.25 -9.30
CA ILE A 110 2.45 13.27 -9.77
C ILE A 110 1.57 12.81 -8.60
N SER A 111 2.17 12.40 -7.48
CA SER A 111 1.44 12.00 -6.27
C SER A 111 0.56 13.12 -5.73
N GLY A 112 1.09 14.34 -5.63
CA GLY A 112 0.32 15.50 -5.17
C GLY A 112 -0.87 15.80 -6.07
N THR A 113 -0.69 15.77 -7.40
CA THR A 113 -1.77 15.98 -8.37
C THR A 113 -2.84 14.88 -8.27
N LEU A 114 -2.45 13.62 -8.13
CA LEU A 114 -3.37 12.50 -7.95
C LEU A 114 -4.21 12.65 -6.68
N VAL A 115 -3.60 13.05 -5.56
CA VAL A 115 -4.30 13.25 -4.28
C VAL A 115 -5.26 14.44 -4.34
N ILE A 116 -4.85 15.57 -4.96
CA ILE A 116 -5.73 16.72 -5.19
C ILE A 116 -6.90 16.30 -6.10
N GLY A 117 -6.60 15.60 -7.19
CA GLY A 117 -7.60 15.10 -8.14
C GLY A 117 -8.63 14.18 -7.47
N ALA A 118 -8.18 13.25 -6.62
CA ALA A 118 -9.07 12.40 -5.83
C ALA A 118 -9.94 13.21 -4.86
N GLY A 119 -9.37 14.22 -4.20
CA GLY A 119 -10.11 15.14 -3.33
C GLY A 119 -11.19 15.93 -4.08
N LEU A 120 -10.85 16.47 -5.26
CA LEU A 120 -11.80 17.17 -6.13
C LEU A 120 -12.89 16.23 -6.66
N GLY A 121 -12.52 15.03 -7.11
CA GLY A 121 -13.48 14.01 -7.55
C GLY A 121 -14.46 13.64 -6.44
N LEU A 122 -13.98 13.45 -5.21
CA LEU A 122 -14.84 13.22 -4.03
C LEU A 122 -15.77 14.39 -3.75
N ALA A 123 -15.32 15.64 -3.97
CA ALA A 123 -16.16 16.82 -3.82
C ALA A 123 -17.28 16.89 -4.86
N LEU A 124 -17.00 16.41 -6.07
CA LEU A 124 -17.96 16.35 -7.18
C LEU A 124 -18.97 15.20 -7.00
N VAL A 125 -18.53 14.05 -6.50
CA VAL A 125 -19.40 12.87 -6.24
C VAL A 125 -20.28 13.05 -5.01
N ARG A 126 -19.88 13.89 -4.05
CA ARG A 126 -20.68 14.21 -2.85
C ARG A 126 -21.66 15.39 -3.04
N ARG A 127 -21.85 15.89 -4.26
CA ARG A 127 -22.98 16.76 -4.62
C ARG A 127 -24.09 15.92 -5.24
#